data_AF-A0A662C9P3-F1
#
_entry.id   AF-A0A662C9P3-F1
#
_cell.length_a   1.000
_cell.length_b   1.000
_cell.length_c   1.000
_cell.angle_alpha   90.00
_cell.angle_beta   90.00
_cell.angle_gamma   90.00
#
_symmetry.space_group_name_H-M   'P 1'
#
loop_
_entity.id
_entity.type
_entity.pdbx_description
1 polymer ?
#
loop_
_entity_poly.entity_id
_entity_poly.type
_entity_poly.pdbx_seq_one_letter_code
_entity_poly.pdbx_strand_id
1 'polypeptide(L)'
;MVLNENPNIQFEEKEDGIYLSMIMDVSIAEMNNALVNTELLGEAKIPNQKYENPDGTEITIDTDYSGKKRNIQNPSPGPFHFEGKELILYNVWPKE
;
A
#
# COMPACT_ATOMS: atom_id res chain seq x y z
N MET A 1 10.81 -0.41 13.89
CA MET A 1 9.62 -0.88 14.62
C MET A 1 9.29 -2.26 14.11
N VAL A 2 9.22 -3.27 14.97
CA VAL A 2 8.70 -4.60 14.64
C VAL A 2 7.41 -4.74 15.44
N LEU A 3 6.30 -4.90 14.73
CA LEU A 3 5.00 -5.11 15.36
C LEU A 3 4.95 -6.56 15.86
N ASN A 4 4.83 -6.77 17.17
CA ASN A 4 4.66 -8.10 17.77
C ASN A 4 3.16 -8.42 17.91
N GLU A 5 2.37 -8.12 16.89
CA GLU A 5 0.94 -8.33 16.87
C GLU A 5 0.56 -9.36 15.81
N ASN A 6 -0.45 -10.18 16.11
CA ASN A 6 -1.02 -11.10 15.13
C ASN A 6 -2.10 -10.35 14.33
N PRO A 7 -1.89 -10.04 13.04
CA PRO A 7 -2.86 -9.31 12.25
C PRO A 7 -4.12 -10.12 11.92
N ASN A 8 -4.20 -11.41 12.30
CA ASN A 8 -5.34 -12.29 12.05
C ASN A 8 -5.88 -12.15 10.62
N ILE A 9 -4.97 -12.27 9.64
CA ILE A 9 -5.29 -12.12 8.21
C ILE A 9 -6.25 -13.24 7.78
N GLN A 10 -7.38 -12.88 7.20
CA GLN A 10 -8.37 -13.80 6.68
C GLN A 10 -8.84 -13.39 5.30
N PHE A 11 -9.21 -14.39 4.49
CA PHE A 11 -9.85 -14.20 3.20
C PHE A 11 -11.24 -14.84 3.22
N GLU A 12 -12.22 -14.13 2.68
CA GLU A 12 -13.59 -14.60 2.54
C GLU A 12 -14.05 -14.37 1.11
N GLU A 13 -14.53 -15.43 0.44
CA GLU A 13 -15.19 -15.31 -0.85
C GLU A 13 -16.68 -15.03 -0.64
N LYS A 14 -17.18 -13.97 -1.26
CA LYS A 14 -18.58 -13.56 -1.28
C LYS A 14 -19.14 -13.63 -2.70
N GLU A 15 -20.43 -13.36 -2.84
CA GLU A 15 -21.11 -13.33 -4.14
C GLU A 15 -20.50 -12.29 -5.09
N ASP A 16 -20.03 -11.16 -4.57
CA ASP A 16 -19.53 -10.00 -5.30
C ASP A 16 -17.98 -9.88 -5.34
N GLY A 17 -17.24 -10.79 -4.72
CA GLY A 17 -15.78 -10.77 -4.77
C GLY A 17 -15.08 -11.49 -3.63
N ILE A 18 -13.76 -11.31 -3.56
CA ILE A 18 -12.90 -11.82 -2.48
C ILE A 18 -12.56 -10.66 -1.55
N TYR A 19 -12.75 -10.88 -0.26
CA TYR A 19 -12.50 -9.90 0.78
C TYR A 19 -11.32 -10.32 1.66
N LEU A 20 -10.42 -9.39 1.91
CA LEU A 20 -9.35 -9.48 2.91
C LEU A 20 -9.82 -8.78 4.18
N SER A 21 -9.78 -9.47 5.33
CA SER A 21 -9.87 -8.83 6.64
C SER A 21 -8.58 -9.01 7.43
N MET A 22 -8.22 -7.99 8.20
CA MET A 22 -7.08 -8.05 9.10
C MET A 22 -7.18 -7.00 10.20
N ILE A 23 -6.45 -7.24 11.29
CA ILE A 23 -6.24 -6.34 12.42
C ILE A 23 -4.94 -5.56 12.16
N MET A 24 -5.00 -4.25 12.31
CA MET A 24 -3.93 -3.30 12.10
C MET A 24 -3.67 -2.53 13.39
N ASP A 25 -2.41 -2.50 13.84
CA ASP A 25 -2.01 -1.61 14.92
C ASP A 25 -2.19 -0.15 14.47
N VAL A 26 -2.99 0.60 15.22
CA VAL A 26 -3.26 2.02 14.93
C VAL A 26 -2.00 2.89 15.03
N SER A 27 -0.95 2.44 15.73
CA SER A 27 0.35 3.11 15.80
C SER A 27 1.04 3.23 14.44
N ILE A 28 0.63 2.44 13.43
CA ILE A 28 1.06 2.62 12.03
C ILE A 28 0.78 4.03 11.51
N ALA A 29 -0.27 4.69 11.99
CA ALA A 29 -0.59 6.06 11.60
C ALA A 29 0.45 7.10 12.10
N GLU A 30 1.26 6.74 13.10
CA GLU A 30 2.30 7.59 13.68
C GLU A 30 3.66 7.45 12.97
N MET A 31 3.79 6.47 12.07
CA MET A 31 4.99 6.33 11.25
C MET A 31 5.19 7.56 10.37
N ASN A 32 6.45 7.91 10.10
CA ASN A 32 6.81 8.96 9.16
C ASN A 32 7.37 8.33 7.88
N ASN A 33 6.50 8.13 6.90
CA ASN A 33 6.84 7.49 5.64
C ASN A 33 7.04 8.54 4.55
N ALA A 34 8.05 8.34 3.70
CA ALA A 34 8.20 9.10 2.47
C ALA A 34 7.32 8.51 1.36
N LEU A 35 6.75 9.36 0.51
CA LEU A 35 6.11 8.90 -0.72
C LEU A 35 7.14 8.31 -1.67
N VAL A 36 6.88 7.11 -2.18
CA VAL A 36 7.78 6.42 -3.08
C VAL A 36 7.64 7.00 -4.49
N ASN A 37 8.77 7.43 -5.06
CA ASN A 37 8.88 7.98 -6.40
C ASN A 37 10.24 7.60 -7.03
N THR A 38 10.46 7.97 -8.28
CA THR A 38 11.72 7.73 -9.01
C THR A 38 12.95 8.24 -8.26
N GLU A 39 12.89 9.45 -7.70
CA GLU A 39 14.02 10.05 -6.99
C GLU A 39 14.41 9.24 -5.75
N LEU A 40 13.42 8.85 -4.93
CA LEU A 40 13.65 8.06 -3.73
C LEU A 40 14.21 6.66 -4.04
N LEU A 41 13.70 6.02 -5.11
CA LEU A 41 14.13 4.69 -5.53
C LEU A 41 15.51 4.71 -6.22
N GLY A 42 15.87 5.82 -6.86
CA GLY A 42 17.13 5.99 -7.56
C GLY A 42 17.28 5.07 -8.78
N GLU A 43 18.47 4.50 -8.93
CA GLU A 43 18.83 3.62 -10.05
C GLU A 43 19.25 2.23 -9.57
N ALA A 44 18.83 1.21 -10.32
CA ALA A 44 19.29 -0.15 -10.08
C ALA A 44 20.78 -0.28 -10.45
N LYS A 45 21.58 -0.82 -9.52
CA LYS A 45 23.06 -0.81 -9.56
C LYS A 45 23.70 -1.40 -10.83
N ILE A 46 23.14 -2.47 -11.38
CA ILE A 46 23.75 -3.19 -12.53
C ILE A 46 23.32 -2.58 -13.86
N PRO A 47 22.02 -2.38 -14.15
CA PRO A 47 21.59 -1.81 -15.42
C PRO A 47 21.71 -0.28 -15.48
N ASN A 48 21.95 0.40 -14.35
CA ASN A 48 21.84 1.86 -14.21
C ASN A 48 20.48 2.39 -14.72
N GLN A 49 19.42 1.62 -14.46
CA GLN A 49 18.07 1.92 -14.90
C GLN A 49 17.27 2.53 -13.74
N LYS A 50 16.63 3.67 -14.01
CA LYS A 50 15.69 4.33 -13.09
C LYS A 50 14.35 3.59 -13.05
N TYR A 51 13.64 3.77 -11.94
CA TYR A 51 12.25 3.33 -11.81
C TYR A 51 11.34 4.38 -12.44
N GLU A 52 10.75 4.08 -13.59
CA GLU A 52 10.03 5.02 -14.45
C GLU A 52 8.75 4.37 -15.01
N ASN A 53 7.87 5.20 -15.56
CA ASN A 53 6.72 4.73 -16.35
C ASN A 53 7.17 4.13 -17.69
N PRO A 54 6.31 3.38 -18.40
CA PRO A 54 6.65 2.79 -19.70
C PRO A 54 7.09 3.80 -20.79
N ASP A 55 6.70 5.07 -20.66
CA ASP A 55 7.08 6.15 -21.56
C ASP A 55 8.37 6.88 -21.15
N GLY A 56 9.04 6.44 -20.08
CA GLY A 56 10.26 7.03 -19.54
C GLY A 56 10.04 8.23 -18.63
N THR A 57 8.80 8.61 -18.32
CA THR A 57 8.52 9.66 -17.33
C THR A 57 8.73 9.16 -15.90
N GLU A 58 9.03 10.06 -14.97
CA GLU A 58 9.17 9.73 -13.56
C GLU A 58 7.87 9.14 -12.99
N ILE A 59 8.00 8.06 -12.21
CA ILE A 59 6.87 7.41 -11.54
C ILE A 59 6.73 7.95 -10.12
N THR A 60 5.49 8.17 -9.71
CA THR A 60 5.11 8.44 -8.31
C THR A 60 4.04 7.43 -7.90
N ILE A 61 4.30 6.67 -6.85
CA ILE A 61 3.38 5.64 -6.34
C ILE A 61 2.39 6.31 -5.38
N ASP A 62 1.53 7.17 -5.93
CA ASP A 62 0.58 8.00 -5.18
C ASP A 62 -0.82 7.38 -5.04
N THR A 63 -1.00 6.17 -5.55
CA THR A 63 -2.29 5.48 -5.61
C THR A 63 -2.15 4.11 -4.96
N ASP A 64 -3.12 3.71 -4.15
CA ASP A 64 -3.16 2.42 -3.48
C ASP A 64 -3.76 1.31 -4.37
N TYR A 65 -3.82 0.09 -3.85
CA TYR A 65 -4.37 -1.06 -4.56
C TYR A 65 -5.82 -0.84 -5.05
N SER A 66 -6.63 -0.12 -4.28
CA SER A 66 -8.05 0.13 -4.59
C SER A 66 -8.28 1.33 -5.52
N GLY A 67 -7.21 1.99 -5.98
CA GLY A 67 -7.30 3.20 -6.79
C GLY A 67 -7.45 4.49 -5.96
N LYS A 68 -7.36 4.42 -4.62
CA LYS A 68 -7.42 5.61 -3.76
C LYS A 68 -6.10 6.35 -3.77
N LYS A 69 -6.14 7.69 -3.74
CA LYS A 69 -4.96 8.52 -3.57
C LYS A 69 -4.37 8.38 -2.17
N ARG A 70 -3.05 8.26 -2.08
CA ARG A 70 -2.27 8.24 -0.84
C ARG A 70 -2.03 9.66 -0.32
N ASN A 71 -1.83 9.79 0.98
CA ASN A 71 -1.33 11.02 1.58
C ASN A 71 0.11 11.26 1.08
N ILE A 72 0.36 12.41 0.45
CA ILE A 72 1.65 12.74 -0.16
C ILE A 72 2.73 13.00 0.91
N GLN A 73 2.34 13.53 2.07
CA GLN A 73 3.28 13.87 3.14
C GLN A 73 3.61 12.67 4.03
N ASN A 74 2.66 11.75 4.21
CA ASN A 74 2.84 10.58 5.05
C ASN A 74 1.91 9.43 4.60
N PRO A 75 2.26 8.69 3.53
CA PRO A 75 1.44 7.57 3.07
C PRO A 75 1.46 6.43 4.10
N SER A 76 0.35 5.71 4.20
CA SER A 76 0.31 4.48 5.00
C SER A 76 1.22 3.40 4.39
N PRO A 77 1.86 2.57 5.22
CA PRO A 77 2.62 1.42 4.73
C PRO A 77 1.68 0.36 4.14
N GLY A 78 2.23 -0.47 3.25
CA GLY A 78 1.49 -1.57 2.63
C GLY A 78 0.63 -1.16 1.42
N PRO A 79 -0.16 -2.12 0.89
CA PRO A 79 -0.85 -1.96 -0.38
C PRO A 79 -2.10 -1.05 -0.32
N PHE A 80 -2.67 -0.85 0.86
CA PHE A 80 -3.92 -0.09 1.06
C PHE A 80 -3.70 1.22 1.80
N HIS A 81 -4.51 2.22 1.49
CA HIS A 81 -4.63 3.42 2.29
C HIS A 81 -5.24 3.08 3.66
N PHE A 82 -4.54 3.41 4.75
CA PHE A 82 -4.98 3.15 6.11
C PHE A 82 -5.74 4.34 6.69
N GLU A 83 -6.99 4.11 7.09
CA GLU A 83 -7.87 5.15 7.65
C GLU A 83 -7.83 5.23 9.19
N GLY A 84 -6.86 4.58 9.85
CA GLY A 84 -6.72 4.61 11.32
C GLY A 84 -7.68 3.69 12.07
N LYS A 85 -8.19 2.63 11.43
CA LYS A 85 -9.11 1.66 12.03
C LYS A 85 -8.38 0.36 12.35
N GLU A 86 -8.60 -0.19 13.54
CA GLU A 86 -7.97 -1.45 13.95
C GLU A 86 -8.42 -2.64 13.07
N LEU A 87 -9.72 -2.84 12.86
CA LEU A 87 -10.23 -3.84 11.93
C LEU A 87 -10.44 -3.23 10.54
N ILE A 88 -9.76 -3.80 9.54
CA ILE A 88 -9.93 -3.41 8.14
C ILE A 88 -10.53 -4.55 7.33
N LEU A 89 -11.32 -4.16 6.32
CA LEU A 89 -11.96 -5.06 5.36
C LEU A 89 -11.83 -4.44 3.96
N TYR A 90 -11.15 -5.11 3.05
CA TYR A 90 -10.97 -4.66 1.67
C TYR A 90 -11.52 -5.69 0.70
N ASN A 91 -12.29 -5.24 -0.30
CA ASN A 91 -12.54 -6.04 -1.49
C ASN A 91 -11.24 -6.04 -2.32
N VAL A 92 -10.60 -7.19 -2.41
CA VAL A 92 -9.31 -7.37 -3.11
C VAL A 92 -9.47 -8.06 -4.45
N TRP A 93 -10.66 -8.55 -4.78
CA TRP A 93 -10.94 -9.13 -6.09
C TRP A 93 -12.44 -9.10 -6.38
N PRO A 94 -12.96 -8.02 -6.97
CA PRO A 94 -14.35 -7.96 -7.39
C PRO A 94 -14.66 -9.05 -8.43
N LYS A 95 -15.81 -9.72 -8.31
CA LYS A 95 -16.33 -10.56 -9.40
C LYS A 95 -16.97 -9.65 -10.45
N GLU A 96 -16.65 -9.91 -11.72
CA GLU A 96 -17.24 -9.21 -12.88
C GLU A 96 -18.76 -9.38 -12.98
#